data_AF-A0A8T6YHC8-F1
#
_entry.id   AF-A0A8T6YHC8-F1
#
_cell.length_a   1.000
_cell.length_b   1.000
_cell.length_c   1.000
_cell.angle_alpha   90.00
_cell.angle_beta   90.00
_cell.angle_gamma   90.00
#
_symmetry.space_group_name_H-M   'P 1'
#
loop_
_entity.id
_entity.type
_entity.pdbx_description
1 polymer ?
#
loop_
_entity_poly.entity_id
_entity_poly.type
_entity_poly.pdbx_seq_one_letter_code
_entity_poly.pdbx_strand_id
1 'polypeptide(L)'
;MKIYVYIENYLSIRANYELMIRMESEKKKLTLSINSEVIEKAKKLGLNLSEITEKALKISSLGSDDEIVTPDKLREIYTDVLKEISPILIKWNIKLEIGSENPLLEFSDSTGKKSYENVNFTYILSPYEVRRWCELTPEEPDDIWQLDNENLPVSMFYCPEKIIINLVDELYDKAKKNKEVLDKLQVLKNILELSRLSK
;
A
#
# COMPACT_ATOMS: atom_id res chain seq x y z
N MET A 1 -12.86 16.47 24.81
CA MET A 1 -11.90 15.58 25.51
C MET A 1 -10.64 15.58 24.67
N LYS A 2 -9.49 16.06 25.18
CA LYS A 2 -8.23 16.08 24.43
C LYS A 2 -7.38 14.91 24.91
N ILE A 3 -7.16 13.93 24.06
CA ILE A 3 -6.29 12.77 24.32
C ILE A 3 -4.92 13.14 23.78
N TYR A 4 -3.88 13.06 24.62
CA TYR A 4 -2.49 13.27 24.21
C TYR A 4 -1.84 11.90 24.00
N VAL A 5 -1.35 11.63 22.78
CA VAL A 5 -0.64 10.40 22.44
C VAL A 5 0.85 10.69 22.46
N TYR A 6 1.60 9.99 23.32
CA TYR A 6 3.06 10.03 23.34
C TYR A 6 3.60 8.78 22.62
N ILE A 7 4.35 8.97 21.54
CA ILE A 7 5.00 7.88 20.79
C ILE A 7 6.51 8.01 20.99
N GLU A 8 7.11 7.19 21.85
CA GLU A 8 8.57 7.00 21.88
C GLU A 8 8.95 5.79 21.00
N ASN A 9 9.40 6.05 19.76
CA ASN A 9 9.56 5.03 18.71
C ASN A 9 11.02 4.77 18.30
N TYR A 10 11.88 4.35 19.22
CA TYR A 10 13.30 4.06 18.90
C TYR A 10 13.72 2.59 19.03
N LEU A 11 12.97 1.75 19.76
CA LEU A 11 13.37 0.35 20.03
C LEU A 11 12.69 -0.69 19.12
N SER A 12 11.52 -0.39 18.56
CA SER A 12 10.75 -1.31 17.70
C SER A 12 11.40 -1.52 16.32
N ILE A 13 12.03 -0.47 15.78
CA ILE A 13 12.65 -0.44 14.47
C ILE A 13 13.76 -1.50 14.38
N ARG A 14 14.63 -1.58 15.40
CA ARG A 14 15.77 -2.51 15.42
C ARG A 14 15.36 -3.98 15.54
N ALA A 15 14.31 -4.28 16.32
CA ALA A 15 13.83 -5.65 16.51
C ALA A 15 13.13 -6.20 15.25
N ASN A 16 12.41 -5.35 14.50
CA ASN A 16 11.78 -5.74 13.24
C ASN A 16 12.81 -6.02 12.13
N TYR A 17 13.93 -5.29 12.09
CA TYR A 17 15.04 -5.60 11.18
C TYR A 17 15.67 -6.97 11.46
N GLU A 18 15.90 -7.33 12.72
CA GLU A 18 16.46 -8.64 13.08
C GLU A 18 15.49 -9.81 12.79
N LEU A 19 14.18 -9.57 12.86
CA LEU A 19 13.15 -10.55 12.51
C LEU A 19 13.05 -10.79 10.99
N MET A 20 13.14 -9.74 10.16
CA MET A 20 13.21 -9.90 8.71
C MET A 20 14.47 -10.68 8.29
N ILE A 21 15.63 -10.38 8.88
CA ILE A 21 16.89 -11.09 8.59
C ILE A 21 16.84 -12.56 9.06
N ARG A 22 16.18 -12.88 10.19
CA ARG A 22 16.10 -14.27 10.67
C ARG A 22 15.12 -15.15 9.88
N MET A 23 14.07 -14.58 9.30
CA MET A 23 13.13 -15.35 8.47
C MET A 23 13.73 -15.78 7.12
N GLU A 24 14.86 -15.19 6.69
CA GLU A 24 15.56 -15.54 5.44
C GLU A 24 16.43 -16.81 5.50
N SER A 25 16.65 -17.41 6.68
CA SER A 25 17.51 -18.60 6.79
C SER A 25 16.91 -19.90 6.22
N GLU A 26 15.61 -19.91 5.89
CA GLU A 26 15.00 -21.00 5.11
C GLU A 26 15.00 -20.66 3.62
N LYS A 27 16.13 -20.97 2.97
CA LYS A 27 16.37 -20.88 1.52
C LYS A 27 15.17 -21.38 0.70
N LYS A 28 14.33 -20.46 0.23
CA LYS A 28 13.49 -20.63 -0.96
C LYS A 28 14.00 -19.66 -2.01
N LYS A 29 14.42 -20.20 -3.16
CA LYS A 29 14.58 -19.41 -4.40
C LYS A 29 13.23 -18.73 -4.67
N LEU A 30 13.11 -17.45 -4.29
CA LEU A 30 11.94 -16.63 -4.55
C LEU A 30 11.97 -16.17 -6.01
N THR A 31 11.64 -17.08 -6.94
CA THR A 31 10.89 -16.64 -8.12
C THR A 31 9.62 -16.00 -7.58
N LEU A 32 9.47 -14.68 -7.71
CA LEU A 32 8.27 -13.93 -7.31
C LEU A 32 7.06 -14.77 -7.72
N SER A 33 6.44 -15.43 -6.75
CA SER A 33 5.36 -16.38 -7.02
C SER A 33 4.08 -15.57 -7.10
N ILE A 34 4.09 -14.53 -7.94
CA ILE A 34 2.92 -13.73 -8.25
C ILE A 34 1.88 -14.73 -8.73
N ASN A 35 0.83 -14.88 -7.93
CA ASN A 35 -0.22 -15.84 -8.18
C ASN A 35 -0.69 -15.69 -9.65
N SER A 36 -0.87 -16.81 -10.35
CA SER A 36 -1.33 -16.83 -11.73
C SER A 36 -2.63 -16.05 -11.92
N GLU A 37 -3.47 -15.97 -10.89
CA GLU A 37 -4.67 -15.14 -10.86
C GLU A 37 -4.36 -13.65 -11.02
N VAL A 38 -3.34 -13.13 -10.34
CA VAL A 38 -2.90 -11.73 -10.40
C VAL A 38 -2.40 -11.39 -11.80
N ILE A 39 -1.64 -12.31 -12.40
CA ILE A 39 -1.15 -12.18 -13.79
C ILE A 39 -2.35 -12.12 -14.76
N GLU A 40 -3.33 -13.01 -14.61
CA GLU A 40 -4.51 -13.03 -15.46
C GLU A 40 -5.39 -11.78 -15.30
N LYS A 41 -5.56 -11.28 -14.06
CA LYS A 41 -6.25 -10.00 -13.81
C LYS A 41 -5.54 -8.85 -14.53
N ALA A 42 -4.23 -8.75 -14.41
CA ALA A 42 -3.46 -7.67 -15.04
C ALA A 42 -3.48 -7.72 -16.57
N LYS A 43 -3.40 -8.93 -17.17
CA LYS A 43 -3.58 -9.11 -18.62
C LYS A 43 -4.94 -8.62 -19.10
N LYS A 44 -6.02 -8.95 -18.39
CA LYS A 44 -7.39 -8.47 -18.71
C LYS A 44 -7.49 -6.94 -18.69
N LEU A 45 -6.68 -6.29 -17.88
CA LEU A 45 -6.62 -4.84 -17.74
C LEU A 45 -5.66 -4.18 -18.75
N GLY A 46 -4.96 -4.97 -19.58
CA GLY A 46 -3.95 -4.47 -20.52
C GLY A 46 -2.74 -3.84 -19.82
N LEU A 47 -2.45 -4.25 -18.58
CA LEU A 47 -1.33 -3.74 -17.81
C LEU A 47 -0.07 -4.53 -18.15
N ASN A 48 1.01 -3.82 -18.49
CA ASN A 48 2.33 -4.41 -18.57
C ASN A 48 2.95 -4.43 -17.17
N LEU A 49 2.80 -5.54 -16.45
CA LEU A 49 3.39 -5.68 -15.11
C LEU A 49 4.91 -5.88 -15.13
N SER A 50 5.50 -6.19 -16.29
CA SER A 50 6.89 -6.65 -16.40
C SER A 50 7.87 -5.70 -15.71
N GLU A 51 7.74 -4.39 -15.96
CA GLU A 51 8.63 -3.35 -15.39
C GLU A 51 8.50 -3.25 -13.86
N ILE A 52 7.27 -3.27 -13.32
CA ILE A 52 7.02 -3.23 -11.87
C ILE A 52 7.51 -4.51 -11.20
N THR A 53 7.25 -5.66 -11.82
CA THR A 53 7.67 -6.96 -11.28
C THR A 53 9.18 -7.14 -11.31
N GLU A 54 9.88 -6.61 -12.32
CA GLU A 54 11.33 -6.64 -12.41
C GLU A 54 11.98 -5.79 -11.31
N LYS A 55 11.47 -4.59 -11.05
CA LYS A 55 11.94 -3.75 -9.93
C LYS A 55 11.63 -4.36 -8.56
N ALA A 56 10.46 -4.99 -8.40
CA ALA A 56 10.12 -5.71 -7.17
C ALA A 56 10.97 -6.98 -6.97
N LEU A 57 11.35 -7.67 -8.05
CA LEU A 57 12.31 -8.78 -8.03
C LEU A 57 13.67 -8.34 -7.52
N LYS A 58 14.15 -7.14 -7.91
CA LYS A 58 15.41 -6.59 -7.41
C LYS A 58 15.42 -6.46 -5.89
N ILE A 59 14.30 -6.06 -5.27
CA ILE A 59 14.17 -6.00 -3.80
C ILE A 59 14.28 -7.40 -3.19
N SER A 60 13.62 -8.38 -3.81
CA SER A 60 13.60 -9.76 -3.32
C SER A 60 14.96 -10.46 -3.44
N SER A 61 15.83 -10.01 -4.37
CA SER A 61 17.20 -10.51 -4.52
C SER A 61 18.22 -9.87 -3.57
N LEU A 62 17.90 -8.76 -2.90
CA LEU A 62 18.85 -8.08 -2.00
C LEU A 62 19.27 -8.93 -0.78
N GLY A 63 18.43 -9.87 -0.33
CA GLY A 63 18.77 -10.80 0.75
C GLY A 63 19.47 -12.08 0.29
N SER A 64 19.73 -12.23 -1.02
CA SER A 64 20.28 -13.46 -1.60
C SER A 64 21.78 -13.41 -1.93
N ASP A 65 22.33 -12.20 -2.04
CA ASP A 65 23.78 -11.97 -2.09
C ASP A 65 24.26 -11.57 -0.69
N ASP A 66 25.48 -11.93 -0.29
CA ASP A 66 26.09 -11.67 1.04
C ASP A 66 26.30 -10.16 1.36
N GLU A 67 25.53 -9.26 0.73
CA GLU A 67 25.61 -7.82 0.84
C GLU A 67 24.64 -7.32 1.93
N ILE A 68 25.16 -6.60 2.93
CA ILE A 68 24.35 -6.02 3.99
C ILE A 68 23.42 -4.96 3.38
N VAL A 69 22.12 -5.24 3.35
CA VAL A 69 21.10 -4.28 2.90
C VAL A 69 21.02 -3.12 3.89
N THR A 70 21.51 -1.95 3.50
CA THR A 70 21.40 -0.74 4.31
C THR A 70 19.98 -0.17 4.26
N PRO A 71 19.51 0.55 5.30
CA PRO A 71 18.22 1.23 5.28
C PRO A 71 18.06 2.18 4.08
N ASP A 72 19.13 2.85 3.68
CA ASP A 72 19.12 3.76 2.54
C ASP A 72 18.93 3.02 1.21
N LYS A 73 19.57 1.85 1.05
CA LYS A 73 19.39 1.00 -0.14
C LYS A 73 17.97 0.46 -0.23
N LEU A 74 17.41 0.03 0.90
CA LEU A 74 16.02 -0.42 0.96
C LEU A 74 15.06 0.72 0.57
N ARG A 75 15.30 1.93 1.10
CA ARG A 75 14.50 3.12 0.80
C ARG A 75 14.55 3.47 -0.68
N GLU A 76 15.75 3.53 -1.27
CA GLU A 76 15.95 3.82 -2.70
C GLU A 76 15.05 2.93 -3.56
N ILE A 77 15.03 1.63 -3.27
CA ILE A 77 14.31 0.68 -4.13
C ILE A 77 12.79 0.72 -3.89
N TYR A 78 12.33 0.92 -2.64
CA TYR A 78 10.91 1.18 -2.40
C TYR A 78 10.47 2.47 -3.12
N THR A 79 11.23 3.55 -3.00
CA THR A 79 10.94 4.81 -3.70
C THR A 79 10.83 4.59 -5.21
N ASP A 80 11.73 3.81 -5.82
CA ASP A 80 11.66 3.45 -7.24
C ASP A 80 10.39 2.68 -7.60
N VAL A 81 10.00 1.68 -6.80
CA VAL A 81 8.76 0.92 -7.01
C VAL A 81 7.53 1.83 -6.88
N LEU A 82 7.47 2.66 -5.85
CA LEU A 82 6.34 3.59 -5.64
C LEU A 82 6.22 4.62 -6.78
N LYS A 83 7.36 5.10 -7.31
CA LYS A 83 7.39 6.01 -8.47
C LYS A 83 6.85 5.35 -9.74
N GLU A 84 7.13 4.08 -9.98
CA GLU A 84 6.55 3.35 -11.14
C GLU A 84 5.05 3.08 -10.98
N ILE A 85 4.59 2.84 -9.76
CA ILE A 85 3.17 2.62 -9.48
C ILE A 85 2.36 3.92 -9.62
N SER A 86 2.97 5.07 -9.33
CA SER A 86 2.30 6.37 -9.28
C SER A 86 1.56 6.76 -10.57
N PRO A 87 2.13 6.65 -11.79
CA PRO A 87 1.40 6.86 -13.05
C PRO A 87 0.15 6.00 -13.21
N ILE A 88 0.17 4.76 -12.70
CA ILE A 88 -0.97 3.85 -12.75
C ILE A 88 -2.09 4.36 -11.82
N LEU A 89 -1.74 4.79 -10.60
CA LEU A 89 -2.70 5.37 -9.67
C LEU A 89 -3.39 6.61 -10.24
N ILE A 90 -2.65 7.46 -10.95
CA ILE A 90 -3.18 8.64 -11.65
C ILE A 90 -4.17 8.18 -12.73
N LYS A 91 -3.72 7.29 -13.62
CA LYS A 91 -4.51 6.83 -14.77
C LYS A 91 -5.85 6.22 -14.34
N TRP A 92 -5.86 5.48 -13.25
CA TRP A 92 -7.04 4.77 -12.77
C TRP A 92 -7.82 5.51 -11.67
N ASN A 93 -7.28 6.65 -11.20
CA ASN A 93 -7.80 7.41 -10.08
C ASN A 93 -8.12 6.49 -8.88
N ILE A 94 -7.07 5.81 -8.41
CA ILE A 94 -7.10 4.90 -7.27
C ILE A 94 -6.05 5.31 -6.23
N LYS A 95 -6.22 4.80 -5.01
CA LYS A 95 -5.24 4.85 -3.93
C LYS A 95 -4.84 3.42 -3.61
N LEU A 96 -3.64 3.23 -3.10
CA LEU A 96 -3.10 1.89 -2.85
C LEU A 96 -2.63 1.76 -1.40
N GLU A 97 -3.09 0.73 -0.72
CA GLU A 97 -2.52 0.36 0.58
C GLU A 97 -1.16 -0.32 0.40
N ILE A 98 -0.13 0.27 1.00
CA ILE A 98 1.27 -0.16 0.88
C ILE A 98 1.88 -0.60 2.20
N GLY A 99 1.16 -0.51 3.32
CA GLY A 99 1.67 -0.94 4.62
C GLY A 99 0.64 -0.79 5.73
N SER A 100 0.94 -1.42 6.86
CA SER A 100 0.17 -1.28 8.10
C SER A 100 1.06 -1.54 9.31
N GLU A 101 0.78 -0.88 10.42
CA GLU A 101 1.36 -1.22 11.73
C GLU A 101 0.24 -1.28 12.79
N ASN A 102 0.47 -2.07 13.83
CA ASN A 102 -0.44 -2.18 14.97
C ASN A 102 0.33 -2.05 16.29
N PRO A 103 0.86 -0.85 16.60
CA PRO A 103 1.55 -0.60 17.86
C PRO A 103 0.58 -0.59 19.05
N LEU A 104 1.08 -1.04 20.20
CA LEU A 104 0.45 -0.81 21.49
C LEU A 104 0.78 0.61 21.96
N LEU A 105 -0.22 1.49 22.01
CA LEU A 105 -0.06 2.88 22.42
C LEU A 105 -0.52 3.09 23.87
N GLU A 106 0.16 3.98 24.57
CA GLU A 106 -0.26 4.44 25.91
C GLU A 106 -1.12 5.69 25.78
N PHE A 107 -2.27 5.68 26.43
CA PHE A 107 -3.18 6.81 26.53
C PHE A 107 -3.26 7.26 27.99
N SER A 108 -3.38 8.56 28.20
CA SER A 108 -3.59 9.14 29.52
C SER A 108 -4.86 9.98 29.51
N ASP A 109 -5.77 9.71 30.44
CA ASP A 109 -6.96 10.52 30.61
C ASP A 109 -6.66 11.85 31.33
N SER A 110 -7.68 12.70 31.49
CA SER A 110 -7.53 14.00 32.18
C SER A 110 -7.16 13.88 33.66
N THR A 111 -7.23 12.67 34.25
CA THR A 111 -6.86 12.38 35.63
C THR A 111 -5.44 11.78 35.74
N GLY A 112 -4.77 11.55 34.61
CA GLY A 112 -3.47 10.91 34.54
C GLY A 112 -3.53 9.38 34.61
N LYS A 113 -4.72 8.77 34.54
CA LYS A 113 -4.86 7.32 34.51
C LYS A 113 -4.44 6.82 33.12
N LYS A 114 -3.52 5.86 33.12
CA LYS A 114 -2.99 5.25 31.92
C LYS A 114 -3.85 4.08 31.43
N SER A 115 -4.03 3.97 30.12
CA SER A 115 -4.54 2.78 29.43
C SER A 115 -3.63 2.44 28.25
N TYR A 116 -3.71 1.19 27.78
CA TYR A 116 -2.94 0.71 26.64
C TYR A 116 -3.88 0.11 25.61
N GLU A 117 -3.82 0.57 24.38
CA GLU A 117 -4.66 0.06 23.29
C GLU A 117 -3.81 -0.17 22.04
N ASN A 118 -4.14 -1.26 21.33
CA ASN A 118 -3.58 -1.54 20.02
C ASN A 118 -4.28 -0.64 19.01
N VAL A 119 -3.51 0.12 18.25
CA VAL A 119 -4.04 1.05 17.25
C VAL A 119 -3.50 0.67 15.89
N ASN A 120 -4.40 0.43 14.95
CA ASN A 120 -4.01 0.19 13.57
C ASN A 120 -3.71 1.50 12.86
N PHE A 121 -2.54 1.54 12.21
CA PHE A 121 -2.21 2.56 11.23
C PHE A 121 -2.09 1.92 9.85
N THR A 122 -2.59 2.62 8.85
CA THR A 122 -2.52 2.18 7.44
C THR A 122 -1.75 3.20 6.62
N TYR A 123 -0.84 2.72 5.78
CA TYR A 123 -0.06 3.53 4.85
C TYR A 123 -0.68 3.45 3.45
N ILE A 124 -1.16 4.58 2.96
CA ILE A 124 -1.83 4.70 1.67
C ILE A 124 -0.96 5.51 0.71
N LEU A 125 -0.52 4.86 -0.36
CA LEU A 125 0.07 5.51 -1.53
C LEU A 125 -1.03 6.21 -2.34
N SER A 126 -0.89 7.51 -2.47
CA SER A 126 -1.57 8.36 -3.45
C SER A 126 -0.56 8.74 -4.56
N PRO A 127 -1.01 9.27 -5.71
CA PRO A 127 -0.15 9.57 -6.85
C PRO A 127 1.21 10.25 -6.62
N TYR A 128 1.36 11.01 -5.54
CA TYR A 128 2.57 11.80 -5.28
C TYR A 128 3.11 11.65 -3.85
N GLU A 129 2.38 10.93 -2.99
CA GLU A 129 2.65 10.95 -1.56
C GLU A 129 2.14 9.69 -0.88
N VAL A 130 2.75 9.38 0.26
CA VAL A 130 2.28 8.37 1.20
C VAL A 130 1.62 9.07 2.37
N ARG A 131 0.44 8.59 2.76
CA ARG A 131 -0.31 9.08 3.91
C ARG A 131 -0.45 7.97 4.95
N ARG A 132 -0.21 8.26 6.21
CA ARG A 132 -0.52 7.37 7.33
C ARG A 132 -1.85 7.77 7.93
N TRP A 133 -2.70 6.79 8.17
CA TRP A 133 -4.03 6.96 8.74
C TRP A 133 -4.15 6.13 9.99
N CYS A 134 -4.50 6.75 11.10
CA CYS A 134 -4.91 6.10 12.33
C CYS A 134 -6.40 5.72 12.26
N GLU A 135 -6.73 4.49 12.65
CA GLU A 135 -8.13 4.04 12.70
C GLU A 135 -9.00 4.84 13.68
N LEU A 136 -8.38 5.47 14.69
CA LEU A 136 -9.08 6.27 15.71
C LEU A 136 -9.37 7.70 15.25
N THR A 137 -8.69 8.18 14.20
CA THR A 137 -8.86 9.54 13.65
C THR A 137 -8.93 9.48 12.12
N PRO A 138 -10.02 8.92 11.56
CA PRO A 138 -10.12 8.65 10.12
C PRO A 138 -10.40 9.89 9.25
N GLU A 139 -10.58 11.08 9.85
CA GLU A 139 -10.93 12.30 9.12
C GLU A 139 -9.75 12.85 8.31
N GLU A 140 -8.54 12.84 8.88
CA GLU A 140 -7.34 13.39 8.29
C GLU A 140 -6.13 12.47 8.55
N PRO A 141 -5.15 12.43 7.63
CA PRO A 141 -3.95 11.63 7.86
C PRO A 141 -3.09 12.23 8.99
N ASP A 142 -2.56 11.37 9.85
CA ASP A 142 -1.61 11.76 10.91
C ASP A 142 -0.31 12.31 10.32
N ASP A 143 0.15 11.70 9.23
CA ASP A 143 1.41 12.02 8.58
C ASP A 143 1.30 11.93 7.05
N ILE A 144 2.07 12.78 6.37
CA ILE A 144 2.15 12.84 4.90
C ILE A 144 3.63 12.93 4.49
N TRP A 145 4.07 12.04 3.60
CA TRP A 145 5.43 12.04 3.05
C TRP A 145 5.41 12.07 1.52
N GLN A 146 6.28 12.90 0.94
CA GLN A 146 6.64 12.78 -0.48
C GLN A 146 7.44 11.49 -0.70
N LEU A 147 7.42 10.95 -1.93
CA LEU A 147 8.03 9.64 -2.24
C LEU A 147 9.55 9.60 -2.08
N ASP A 148 10.21 10.76 -2.16
CA ASP A 148 11.67 10.94 -2.02
C ASP A 148 12.07 11.43 -0.61
N ASN A 149 11.14 11.48 0.34
CA ASN A 149 11.43 11.91 1.70
C ASN A 149 12.35 10.89 2.42
N GLU A 150 13.45 11.38 2.99
CA GLU A 150 14.43 10.55 3.71
C GLU A 150 13.84 9.86 4.96
N ASN A 151 12.77 10.40 5.53
CA ASN A 151 12.09 9.85 6.70
C ASN A 151 10.86 9.00 6.34
N LEU A 152 10.71 8.61 5.07
CA LEU A 152 9.65 7.70 4.65
C LEU A 152 9.80 6.37 5.42
N PRO A 153 8.74 5.89 6.13
CA PRO A 153 8.83 4.75 7.02
C PRO A 153 8.76 3.42 6.27
N VAL A 154 9.73 3.17 5.38
CA VAL A 154 9.77 2.01 4.48
C VAL A 154 9.80 0.66 5.22
N SER A 155 10.21 0.64 6.48
CA SER A 155 10.17 -0.56 7.33
C SER A 155 8.74 -0.97 7.72
N MET A 156 7.76 -0.08 7.58
CA MET A 156 6.34 -0.36 7.85
C MET A 156 5.56 -0.73 6.59
N PHE A 157 6.23 -0.72 5.43
CA PHE A 157 5.61 -1.10 4.17
C PHE A 157 5.56 -2.61 4.02
N TYR A 158 4.52 -3.08 3.35
CA TYR A 158 4.44 -4.46 2.91
C TYR A 158 5.58 -4.78 1.95
N CYS A 159 5.93 -6.06 1.88
CA CYS A 159 6.85 -6.52 0.86
C CYS A 159 6.32 -6.16 -0.55
N PRO A 160 7.21 -5.96 -1.54
CA PRO A 160 6.83 -5.54 -2.88
C PRO A 160 5.82 -6.47 -3.56
N GLU A 161 5.91 -7.77 -3.30
CA GLU A 161 4.93 -8.75 -3.76
C GLU A 161 3.51 -8.39 -3.32
N LYS A 162 3.33 -8.11 -2.02
CA LYS A 162 2.04 -7.74 -1.46
C LYS A 162 1.55 -6.38 -1.99
N ILE A 163 2.45 -5.42 -2.20
CA ILE A 163 2.12 -4.13 -2.83
C ILE A 163 1.57 -4.35 -4.26
N ILE A 164 2.22 -5.20 -5.05
CA ILE A 164 1.77 -5.53 -6.43
C ILE A 164 0.42 -6.24 -6.41
N ILE A 165 0.23 -7.20 -5.50
CA ILE A 165 -1.06 -7.89 -5.33
C ILE A 165 -2.16 -6.88 -5.03
N ASN A 166 -1.94 -6.01 -4.04
CA ASN A 166 -2.88 -4.96 -3.68
C ASN A 166 -3.19 -4.03 -4.86
N LEU A 167 -2.18 -3.67 -5.68
CA LEU A 167 -2.36 -2.85 -6.87
C LEU A 167 -3.26 -3.52 -7.89
N VAL A 168 -3.01 -4.80 -8.20
CA VAL A 168 -3.79 -5.53 -9.20
C VAL A 168 -5.23 -5.74 -8.73
N ASP A 169 -5.42 -6.09 -7.46
CA ASP A 169 -6.77 -6.26 -6.90
C ASP A 169 -7.55 -4.95 -6.96
N GLU A 170 -6.94 -3.82 -6.59
CA GLU A 170 -7.63 -2.53 -6.61
C GLU A 170 -7.96 -2.04 -8.02
N LEU A 171 -7.06 -2.29 -8.99
CA LEU A 171 -7.32 -2.02 -10.40
C LEU A 171 -8.45 -2.90 -10.95
N TYR A 172 -8.50 -4.17 -10.55
CA TYR A 172 -9.54 -5.10 -10.95
C TYR A 172 -10.91 -4.68 -10.41
N ASP A 173 -10.97 -4.30 -9.14
CA ASP A 173 -12.19 -3.82 -8.50
C ASP A 173 -12.67 -2.50 -9.11
N LYS A 174 -11.74 -1.58 -9.41
CA LYS A 174 -12.06 -0.33 -10.13
C LYS A 174 -12.62 -0.62 -11.52
N ALA A 175 -12.02 -1.54 -12.27
CA ALA A 175 -12.49 -1.90 -13.61
C ALA A 175 -13.90 -2.52 -13.57
N LYS A 176 -14.16 -3.41 -12.61
CA LYS A 176 -15.47 -4.03 -12.41
C LYS A 176 -16.54 -2.98 -12.09
N LYS A 177 -16.26 -2.08 -11.13
CA LYS A 177 -17.16 -0.97 -10.77
C LYS A 177 -17.46 -0.07 -11.97
N ASN A 178 -16.44 0.27 -12.77
CA ASN A 178 -16.62 1.09 -13.97
C ASN A 178 -17.53 0.42 -15.00
N LYS A 179 -17.39 -0.89 -15.22
CA LYS A 179 -18.28 -1.65 -16.11
C LYS A 179 -19.72 -1.62 -15.63
N GLU A 180 -19.95 -1.87 -14.34
CA GLU A 180 -21.31 -1.81 -13.76
C GLU A 180 -21.95 -0.42 -13.87
N VAL A 181 -21.15 0.65 -13.71
CA VAL A 181 -21.61 2.04 -13.91
C VAL A 181 -22.01 2.28 -15.37
N LEU A 182 -21.20 1.83 -16.32
CA LEU A 182 -21.50 1.97 -17.75
C LEU A 182 -22.79 1.22 -18.13
N ASP A 183 -22.98 -0.01 -17.64
CA ASP A 183 -24.19 -0.80 -17.89
C ASP A 183 -25.45 -0.07 -17.37
N LYS A 184 -25.38 0.50 -16.15
CA LYS A 184 -26.49 1.31 -15.58
C LYS A 184 -26.77 2.57 -16.40
N LEU A 185 -25.74 3.28 -16.85
CA LEU A 185 -25.90 4.47 -17.69
C LEU A 185 -26.51 4.13 -19.05
N GLN A 186 -26.17 2.97 -19.63
CA GLN A 186 -26.77 2.50 -20.87
C GLN A 186 -28.26 2.19 -20.70
N VAL A 187 -28.65 1.55 -19.59
CA VAL A 187 -30.07 1.32 -19.27
C VAL A 187 -30.82 2.65 -19.15
N LEU A 188 -30.25 3.63 -18.42
CA LEU A 188 -30.84 4.96 -18.28
C LEU A 188 -30.98 5.68 -19.63
N LYS A 189 -29.95 5.59 -20.50
CA LYS A 189 -30.01 6.13 -21.86
C LYS A 189 -31.16 5.52 -22.65
N ASN A 190 -31.30 4.19 -22.62
CA ASN A 190 -32.37 3.49 -23.33
C ASN A 190 -33.77 3.92 -22.84
N ILE A 191 -33.95 4.09 -21.52
CA ILE A 191 -35.21 4.58 -20.94
C ILE A 191 -35.53 5.99 -21.45
N LEU A 192 -34.53 6.89 -21.46
CA LEU A 192 -34.69 8.26 -21.94
C LEU A 192 -35.05 8.30 -23.43
N GLU A 193 -34.42 7.47 -24.25
CA GLU A 193 -34.74 7.34 -25.68
C GLU A 193 -36.19 6.86 -25.91
N LEU A 194 -36.63 5.84 -25.17
CA LEU A 194 -38.02 5.35 -25.23
C LEU A 194 -39.04 6.39 -24.75
N SER A 195 -38.70 7.18 -23.73
CA SER A 195 -39.57 8.26 -23.23
C SER A 195 -39.70 9.46 -24.18
N ARG A 196 -38.72 9.64 -25.08
CA ARG A 196 -38.76 10.66 -26.14
C ARG A 196 -39.57 10.23 -27.36
N LEU A 197 -39.64 8.92 -27.63
CA LEU A 197 -40.41 8.34 -28.73
C LEU A 197 -41.92 8.19 -28.43
N SER A 198 -42.33 8.40 -27.18
CA SER A 198 -43.73 8.32 -26.72
C SER A 198 -44.42 9.69 -26.58
N LYS A 199 -43.77 10.77 -27.04
CA LYS A 199 -44.34 12.12 -27.21
C LYS A 199 -44.53 12.44 -28.68
#